data_AF-A0A2P4Y2E5-F1
#
_entry.id   AF-A0A2P4Y2E5-F1
#
_cell.length_a   1.000
_cell.length_b   1.000
_cell.length_c   1.000
_cell.angle_alpha   90.00
_cell.angle_beta   90.00
_cell.angle_gamma   90.00
#
_symmetry.space_group_name_H-M   'P 1'
#
loop_
_entity.id
_entity.type
_entity.pdbx_description
1 polymer ?
#
loop_
_entity_poly.entity_id
_entity_poly.type
_entity_poly.pdbx_seq_one_letter_code
_entity_poly.pdbx_strand_id
1 'polypeptide(L)'
;MQWTVAATEFETDVPAYPRMVMEDAKPVSKLFDVSHSPLLTFFLFHAGVTVGADKYRDKSKTIKQIARRLKAKPSYETHEILHVVGLLVARMLSPQKRRFAAHWSLVEDGAVPAGLFGRFMGRNRCQDILRDFHFVDNEADRTRDKLWKLRPVIDKLQQRFLAGWSLPTVFSFDEGVLPSTSKRNTTRMFMPDKPRRYGSKMFMVCDSKTAYCHP
;
A
#
# COMPACT_ATOMS: atom_id res chain seq x y z
N MET A 1 -6.46 -36.60 10.57
CA MET A 1 -6.15 -35.32 11.22
C MET A 1 -7.38 -34.95 12.03
N GLN A 2 -7.33 -35.07 13.36
CA GLN A 2 -8.43 -34.64 14.23
C GLN A 2 -8.25 -33.14 14.45
N TRP A 3 -9.20 -32.35 13.99
CA TRP A 3 -9.25 -30.92 14.28
C TRP A 3 -9.67 -30.72 15.73
N THR A 4 -9.02 -29.80 16.43
CA THR A 4 -9.49 -29.33 17.73
C THR A 4 -10.81 -28.58 17.56
N VAL A 5 -11.61 -28.54 18.64
CA VAL A 5 -12.89 -27.80 18.64
C VAL A 5 -12.60 -26.33 18.31
N ALA A 6 -13.38 -25.75 17.40
CA ALA A 6 -13.23 -24.35 17.04
C ALA A 6 -13.52 -23.47 18.25
N ALA A 7 -12.51 -22.72 18.70
CA ALA A 7 -12.65 -21.75 19.78
C ALA A 7 -13.05 -20.38 19.20
N THR A 8 -14.08 -19.78 19.78
CA THR A 8 -14.54 -18.42 19.45
C THR A 8 -14.00 -17.35 20.40
N GLU A 9 -13.37 -17.76 21.50
CA GLU A 9 -12.78 -16.87 22.49
C GLU A 9 -11.30 -16.64 22.20
N PHE A 10 -10.80 -15.45 22.54
CA PHE A 10 -9.39 -15.12 22.38
C PHE A 10 -8.58 -15.93 23.40
N GLU A 11 -7.91 -16.99 22.95
CA GLU A 11 -7.12 -17.84 23.83
C GLU A 11 -5.79 -17.15 24.17
N THR A 12 -5.63 -16.77 25.44
CA THR A 12 -4.32 -16.39 26.00
C THR A 12 -3.62 -17.65 26.52
N ASP A 13 -2.29 -17.71 26.40
CA ASP A 13 -1.45 -18.79 26.95
C ASP A 13 -1.58 -20.19 26.29
N VAL A 14 -1.91 -20.24 24.99
CA VAL A 14 -1.92 -21.50 24.23
C VAL A 14 -0.50 -22.01 24.00
N PRO A 15 -0.16 -23.28 24.35
CA PRO A 15 1.14 -23.84 24.02
C PRO A 15 1.32 -23.93 22.50
N ALA A 16 2.51 -23.60 22.01
CA ALA A 16 2.84 -23.69 20.59
C ALA A 16 2.61 -25.12 20.07
N TYR A 17 2.17 -25.24 18.81
CA TYR A 17 2.01 -26.56 18.19
C TYR A 17 3.33 -27.34 18.25
N PRO A 18 3.33 -28.67 18.52
CA PRO A 18 4.55 -29.44 18.78
C PRO A 18 5.65 -29.39 17.69
N ARG A 19 5.33 -28.94 16.46
CA ARG A 19 6.28 -28.79 15.35
C ARG A 19 6.74 -27.34 15.13
N MET A 20 6.22 -26.38 15.88
CA MET A 20 6.62 -24.97 15.85
C MET A 20 7.53 -24.72 17.05
N VAL A 21 8.85 -24.75 16.80
CA VAL A 21 9.90 -24.57 17.81
C VAL A 21 9.75 -23.19 18.46
N MET A 22 9.74 -23.13 19.81
CA MET A 22 9.47 -21.93 20.63
C MET A 22 10.57 -20.85 20.59
N GLU A 23 10.98 -20.42 19.40
CA GLU A 23 11.74 -19.18 19.28
C GLU A 23 10.78 -18.01 19.06
N ASP A 24 10.95 -16.95 19.85
CA ASP A 24 10.24 -15.70 19.61
C ASP A 24 10.60 -15.16 18.23
N ALA A 25 9.59 -14.76 17.46
CA ALA A 25 9.81 -14.10 16.19
C ALA A 25 10.58 -12.80 16.40
N LYS A 26 11.60 -12.59 15.57
CA LYS A 26 12.55 -11.48 15.71
C LYS A 26 12.81 -10.85 14.34
N PRO A 27 13.17 -9.55 14.33
CA PRO A 27 13.65 -8.93 13.11
C PRO A 27 14.91 -9.64 12.64
N VAL A 28 15.01 -9.85 11.34
CA VAL A 28 16.27 -10.30 10.73
C VAL A 28 17.32 -9.20 10.91
N SER A 29 18.61 -9.56 11.05
CA SER A 29 19.72 -8.62 11.29
C SER A 29 19.67 -7.37 10.41
N LYS A 30 19.41 -7.55 9.12
CA LYS A 30 19.28 -6.45 8.16
C LYS A 30 18.21 -5.42 8.51
N LEU A 31 17.06 -5.86 9.07
CA LEU A 31 16.02 -4.94 9.54
C LEU A 31 16.46 -4.24 10.82
N PHE A 32 17.14 -4.94 11.72
CA PHE A 32 17.69 -4.36 12.94
C PHE A 32 18.70 -3.24 12.62
N ASP A 33 19.59 -3.45 11.64
CA ASP A 33 20.62 -2.49 11.24
C ASP A 33 20.03 -1.15 10.76
N VAL A 34 18.86 -1.16 10.12
CA VAL A 34 18.20 0.05 9.58
C VAL A 34 17.16 0.66 10.51
N SER A 35 16.84 -0.01 11.63
CA SER A 35 15.74 0.36 12.53
C SER A 35 15.93 1.73 13.20
N HIS A 36 17.17 2.22 13.31
CA HIS A 36 17.50 3.54 13.84
C HIS A 36 17.01 4.70 12.95
N SER A 37 16.60 4.42 11.70
CA SER A 37 16.08 5.42 10.77
C SER A 37 14.73 5.00 10.20
N PRO A 38 13.66 5.78 10.43
CA PRO A 38 12.34 5.46 9.87
C PRO A 38 12.34 5.49 8.34
N LEU A 39 13.19 6.33 7.72
CA LEU A 39 13.33 6.38 6.26
C LEU A 39 14.04 5.14 5.71
N LEU A 40 15.14 4.70 6.33
CA LEU A 40 15.83 3.48 5.88
C LEU A 40 14.94 2.25 6.07
N THR A 41 14.21 2.17 7.18
CA THR A 41 13.21 1.13 7.43
C THR A 41 12.11 1.16 6.37
N PHE A 42 11.57 2.34 6.05
CA PHE A 42 10.57 2.49 4.99
C PHE A 42 11.09 1.98 3.64
N PHE A 43 12.30 2.38 3.25
CA PHE A 43 12.91 1.95 2.00
C PHE A 43 13.24 0.46 2.00
N LEU A 44 13.56 -0.17 3.13
CA LEU A 44 13.79 -1.62 3.17
C LEU A 44 12.59 -2.42 2.66
N PHE A 45 11.37 -2.00 3.04
CA PHE A 45 10.14 -2.68 2.62
C PHE A 45 9.63 -2.25 1.23
N HIS A 46 9.90 -1.01 0.82
CA HIS A 46 9.34 -0.45 -0.42
C HIS A 46 10.35 -0.32 -1.57
N ALA A 47 11.65 -0.58 -1.34
CA ALA A 47 12.68 -0.49 -2.37
C ALA A 47 12.53 -1.57 -3.43
N GLY A 48 12.56 -1.11 -4.69
CA GLY A 48 12.44 -1.96 -5.88
C GLY A 48 11.00 -2.15 -6.37
N VAL A 49 10.01 -1.46 -5.78
CA VAL A 49 8.70 -1.30 -6.41
C VAL A 49 8.87 -0.37 -7.61
N THR A 50 8.97 -0.95 -8.81
CA THR A 50 9.06 -0.18 -10.05
C THR A 50 7.73 0.47 -10.33
N VAL A 51 7.66 1.79 -10.19
CA VAL A 51 6.51 2.58 -10.62
C VAL A 51 6.66 2.86 -12.11
N GLY A 52 5.68 2.42 -12.89
CA GLY A 52 5.51 2.89 -14.25
C GLY A 52 4.93 4.30 -14.22
N ALA A 53 5.73 5.28 -14.61
CA ALA A 53 5.22 6.54 -15.14
C ALA A 53 5.36 6.42 -16.66
N ASP A 54 4.27 6.61 -17.41
CA ASP A 54 4.19 6.34 -18.84
C ASP A 54 5.43 6.82 -19.60
N LYS A 55 6.29 5.89 -20.03
CA LYS A 55 7.10 6.09 -21.24
C LYS A 55 6.17 5.78 -22.40
N TYR A 56 5.47 6.79 -22.89
CA TYR A 56 4.60 6.68 -24.06
C TYR A 56 5.42 6.09 -25.23
N ARG A 57 5.20 4.80 -25.53
CA ARG A 57 5.95 4.05 -26.53
C ARG A 57 5.46 4.45 -27.92
N ASP A 58 6.40 4.84 -28.78
CA ASP A 58 6.13 5.36 -30.12
C ASP A 58 5.54 4.27 -31.03
N LYS A 59 4.30 4.48 -31.48
CA LYS A 59 3.70 3.78 -32.63
C LYS A 59 3.12 4.85 -33.57
N SER A 60 3.16 4.56 -34.88
CA SER A 60 2.85 5.47 -36.00
C SER A 60 1.70 6.44 -35.72
N LYS A 61 1.95 7.75 -35.90
CA LYS A 61 1.19 8.84 -35.27
C LYS A 61 0.14 9.48 -36.19
N THR A 62 -1.10 9.58 -35.70
CA THR A 62 -2.18 10.40 -36.30
C THR A 62 -2.06 11.88 -35.85
N ILE A 63 -2.57 12.83 -36.63
CA ILE A 63 -2.55 14.30 -36.33
C ILE A 63 -3.10 14.62 -34.91
N LYS A 64 -4.15 13.91 -34.47
CA LYS A 64 -4.70 14.05 -33.10
C LYS A 64 -3.70 13.67 -32.00
N GLN A 65 -2.81 12.70 -32.25
CA GLN A 65 -1.78 12.27 -31.29
C GLN A 65 -0.61 13.27 -31.23
N ILE A 66 -0.28 13.91 -32.35
CA ILE A 66 0.72 15.00 -32.41
C ILE A 66 0.24 16.21 -31.60
N ALA A 67 -1.01 16.64 -31.80
CA ALA A 67 -1.61 17.72 -31.01
C ALA A 67 -1.67 17.40 -29.50
N ARG A 68 -1.91 16.13 -29.15
CA ARG A 68 -1.92 15.66 -27.76
C ARG A 68 -0.52 15.66 -27.14
N ARG A 69 0.51 15.34 -27.93
CA ARG A 69 1.92 15.38 -27.52
C ARG A 69 2.43 16.81 -27.31
N LEU A 70 2.04 17.74 -28.18
CA LEU A 70 2.36 19.17 -28.01
C LEU A 70 1.70 19.78 -26.76
N LYS A 71 0.59 19.20 -26.29
CA LYS A 71 -0.07 19.53 -25.02
C LYS A 71 0.34 18.60 -23.87
N ALA A 72 1.24 17.64 -24.10
CA ALA A 72 1.59 16.66 -23.08
C ALA A 72 2.41 17.34 -21.98
N LYS A 73 2.03 17.06 -20.74
CA LYS A 73 2.77 17.52 -19.56
C LYS A 73 4.16 16.85 -19.55
N PRO A 74 5.17 17.50 -18.94
CA PRO A 74 6.48 16.88 -18.80
C PRO A 74 6.37 15.57 -18.02
N SER A 75 7.25 14.61 -18.34
CA SER A 75 7.37 13.34 -17.63
C SER A 75 7.59 13.57 -16.13
N TYR A 76 7.25 12.57 -15.31
CA TYR A 76 7.46 12.62 -13.88
C TYR A 76 8.87 12.16 -13.53
N GLU A 77 9.53 12.90 -12.65
CA GLU A 77 10.81 12.46 -12.10
C GLU A 77 10.62 11.55 -10.88
N THR A 78 11.61 10.72 -10.58
CA THR A 78 11.55 9.78 -9.44
C THR A 78 11.32 10.51 -8.11
N HIS A 79 11.94 11.68 -7.93
CA HIS A 79 11.78 12.47 -6.71
C HIS A 79 10.35 13.02 -6.55
N GLU A 80 9.65 13.31 -7.65
CA GLU A 80 8.25 13.73 -7.63
C GLU A 80 7.34 12.61 -7.15
N ILE A 81 7.60 11.38 -7.58
CA ILE A 81 6.88 10.20 -7.10
C ILE A 81 7.10 10.02 -5.59
N LEU A 82 8.34 10.16 -5.12
CA LEU A 82 8.67 10.09 -3.70
C LEU A 82 7.98 11.21 -2.89
N HIS A 83 7.89 12.43 -3.42
CA HIS A 83 7.10 13.49 -2.81
C HIS A 83 5.63 13.10 -2.68
N VAL A 84 4.99 12.53 -3.71
CA VAL A 84 3.60 12.07 -3.61
C VAL A 84 3.43 11.02 -2.53
N VAL A 85 4.34 10.04 -2.45
CA VAL A 85 4.33 9.03 -1.37
C VAL A 85 4.46 9.69 -0.01
N GLY A 86 5.38 10.65 0.16
CA GLY A 86 5.55 11.43 1.38
C GLY A 86 4.28 12.20 1.77
N LEU A 87 3.59 12.81 0.81
CA LEU A 87 2.32 13.52 1.03
C LEU A 87 1.19 12.57 1.44
N LEU A 88 1.17 11.34 0.92
CA LEU A 88 0.22 10.30 1.35
C LEU A 88 0.51 9.84 2.79
N VAL A 89 1.78 9.67 3.16
CA VAL A 89 2.18 9.36 4.55
C VAL A 89 1.79 10.50 5.49
N ALA A 90 2.06 11.76 5.11
CA ALA A 90 1.66 12.92 5.91
C ALA A 90 0.13 12.99 6.09
N ARG A 91 -0.64 12.63 5.05
CA ARG A 91 -2.10 12.49 5.16
C ARG A 91 -2.54 11.40 6.12
N MET A 92 -1.81 10.29 6.20
CA MET A 92 -2.11 9.21 7.16
C MET A 92 -1.83 9.66 8.60
N LEU A 93 -0.73 10.38 8.84
CA LEU A 93 -0.35 10.89 10.16
C LEU A 93 -1.24 12.05 10.63
N SER A 94 -1.75 12.85 9.71
CA SER A 94 -2.69 13.96 10.00
C SER A 94 -3.96 13.80 9.16
N PRO A 95 -4.89 12.92 9.59
CA PRO A 95 -6.10 12.63 8.84
C PRO A 95 -7.04 13.84 8.81
N GLN A 96 -7.35 14.33 7.61
CA GLN A 96 -8.42 15.32 7.42
C GLN A 96 -9.71 14.62 7.01
N LYS A 97 -10.87 15.11 7.48
CA LYS A 97 -12.18 14.59 7.03
C LYS A 97 -12.53 15.01 5.60
N ARG A 98 -11.91 16.09 5.10
CA ARG A 98 -12.12 16.65 3.74
C ARG A 98 -11.38 15.84 2.68
N ARG A 99 -11.58 16.14 1.39
CA ARG A 99 -10.85 15.52 0.28
C ARG A 99 -9.34 15.73 0.41
N PHE A 100 -8.54 14.83 -0.17
CA PHE A 100 -7.07 14.93 -0.16
C PHE A 100 -6.54 16.29 -0.64
N ALA A 101 -7.19 16.86 -1.66
CA ALA A 101 -6.87 18.18 -2.19
C ALA A 101 -7.00 19.35 -1.19
N ALA A 102 -7.70 19.17 -0.07
CA ALA A 102 -7.87 20.20 0.95
C ALA A 102 -6.57 20.54 1.69
N HIS A 103 -5.55 19.68 1.62
CA HIS A 103 -4.21 19.97 2.16
C HIS A 103 -3.46 21.08 1.41
N TRP A 104 -3.95 21.48 0.23
CA TRP A 104 -3.47 22.65 -0.50
C TRP A 104 -4.29 23.92 -0.22
N SER A 105 -5.24 23.86 0.71
CA SER A 105 -6.01 25.04 1.13
C SER A 105 -5.07 26.07 1.73
N LEU A 106 -5.19 27.31 1.26
CA LEU A 106 -4.53 28.47 1.88
C LEU A 106 -5.32 29.03 3.07
N VAL A 107 -6.50 28.48 3.34
CA VAL A 107 -7.32 28.82 4.50
C VAL A 107 -6.89 27.93 5.66
N GLU A 108 -6.54 28.56 6.79
CA GLU A 108 -6.22 27.88 8.05
C GLU A 108 -7.49 27.21 8.63
N ASP A 109 -7.35 25.98 9.13
CA ASP A 109 -8.43 25.21 9.75
C ASP A 109 -7.94 24.64 11.08
N GLY A 110 -8.17 25.39 12.16
CA GLY A 110 -7.67 25.07 13.50
C GLY A 110 -6.15 25.06 13.56
N ALA A 111 -5.57 23.96 14.08
CA ALA A 111 -4.13 23.82 14.27
C ALA A 111 -3.36 23.37 13.02
N VAL A 112 -4.02 23.22 11.85
CA VAL A 112 -3.37 22.78 10.61
C VAL A 112 -2.89 24.00 9.81
N PRO A 113 -1.58 24.19 9.62
CA PRO A 113 -1.05 25.30 8.85
C PRO A 113 -1.53 25.27 7.39
N ALA A 114 -1.90 26.43 6.87
CA ALA A 114 -2.34 26.59 5.49
C ALA A 114 -1.22 26.26 4.49
N GLY A 115 -1.57 25.59 3.39
CA GLY A 115 -0.73 25.44 2.21
C GLY A 115 0.53 24.58 2.36
N LEU A 116 0.68 23.79 3.44
CA LEU A 116 1.91 23.02 3.71
C LEU A 116 2.28 22.09 2.53
N PHE A 117 1.31 21.41 1.93
CA PHE A 117 1.57 20.51 0.80
C PHE A 117 2.02 21.28 -0.45
N GLY A 118 1.56 22.52 -0.62
CA GLY A 118 1.94 23.39 -1.73
C GLY A 118 3.43 23.75 -1.73
N ARG A 119 4.11 23.67 -0.58
CA ARG A 119 5.56 23.92 -0.45
C ARG A 119 6.40 22.80 -1.09
N PHE A 120 5.86 21.58 -1.17
CA PHE A 120 6.57 20.41 -1.71
C PHE A 120 6.15 20.07 -3.14
N MET A 121 4.85 20.19 -3.45
CA MET A 121 4.34 19.89 -4.78
C MET A 121 3.04 20.63 -5.06
N GLY A 122 2.87 21.17 -6.28
CA GLY A 122 1.61 21.77 -6.69
C GLY A 122 0.46 20.75 -6.77
N ARG A 123 -0.75 21.14 -6.34
CA ARG A 123 -1.94 20.27 -6.29
C ARG A 123 -2.20 19.52 -7.58
N ASN A 124 -2.18 20.24 -8.71
CA ASN A 124 -2.50 19.67 -10.02
C ASN A 124 -1.43 18.65 -10.45
N ARG A 125 -0.15 18.93 -10.17
CA ARG A 125 0.95 18.00 -10.46
C ARG A 125 0.81 16.72 -9.66
N CYS A 126 0.48 16.81 -8.37
CA CYS A 126 0.21 15.65 -7.52
C CYS A 126 -0.97 14.83 -8.05
N GLN A 127 -2.07 15.49 -8.45
CA GLN A 127 -3.25 14.82 -9.01
C GLN A 127 -2.95 14.14 -10.36
N ASP A 128 -2.13 14.76 -11.20
CA ASP A 128 -1.70 14.16 -12.46
C ASP A 128 -0.87 12.89 -12.20
N ILE A 129 0.11 12.95 -11.28
CA ILE A 129 0.90 11.77 -10.88
C ILE A 129 0.00 10.67 -10.34
N LEU A 130 -0.90 10.98 -9.39
CA LEU A 130 -1.83 10.00 -8.81
C LEU A 130 -2.77 9.38 -9.85
N ARG A 131 -3.19 10.15 -10.87
CA ARG A 131 -4.05 9.66 -11.95
C ARG A 131 -3.30 8.69 -12.86
N ASP A 132 -2.04 9.00 -13.15
CA ASP A 132 -1.22 8.26 -14.10
C ASP A 132 -0.39 7.16 -13.40
N PHE A 133 -0.57 6.96 -12.08
CA PHE A 133 0.17 6.00 -11.27
C PHE A 133 -0.22 4.56 -11.60
N HIS A 134 0.69 3.79 -12.18
CA HIS A 134 0.48 2.38 -12.52
C HIS A 134 1.73 1.53 -12.30
N PHE A 135 1.55 0.22 -12.15
CA PHE A 135 2.63 -0.74 -11.87
C PHE A 135 2.81 -1.79 -12.96
N VAL A 136 1.91 -1.79 -13.97
CA VAL A 136 1.91 -2.77 -15.06
C VAL A 136 1.62 -2.06 -16.37
N ASP A 137 2.19 -2.58 -17.45
CA ASP A 137 1.81 -2.20 -18.82
C ASP A 137 0.38 -2.65 -19.12
N ASN A 138 -0.51 -1.70 -19.43
CA ASN A 138 -1.91 -2.02 -19.73
C ASN A 138 -2.11 -2.69 -21.10
N GLU A 139 -1.08 -2.67 -21.97
CA GLU A 139 -1.08 -3.33 -23.27
C GLU A 139 -0.63 -4.80 -23.19
N ALA A 140 -0.14 -5.24 -22.05
CA ALA A 140 0.20 -6.64 -21.82
C ALA A 140 -1.06 -7.52 -21.76
N ASP A 141 -0.88 -8.82 -22.03
CA ASP A 141 -1.99 -9.78 -22.03
C ASP A 141 -2.71 -9.82 -20.69
N ARG A 142 -4.05 -9.76 -20.76
CA ARG A 142 -4.88 -9.77 -19.56
C ARG A 142 -4.87 -11.15 -18.92
N THR A 143 -4.46 -11.20 -17.66
CA THR A 143 -4.53 -12.42 -16.85
C THR A 143 -5.90 -12.58 -16.21
N ARG A 144 -6.20 -13.78 -15.70
CA ARG A 144 -7.44 -14.06 -14.93
C ARG A 144 -7.40 -13.51 -13.51
N ASP A 145 -6.24 -13.05 -13.03
CA ASP A 145 -6.07 -12.50 -11.70
C ASP A 145 -6.76 -11.14 -11.59
N LYS A 146 -7.75 -11.01 -10.70
CA LYS A 146 -8.46 -9.73 -10.48
C LYS A 146 -7.56 -8.62 -9.95
N LEU A 147 -6.42 -8.96 -9.33
CA LEU A 147 -5.46 -8.02 -8.76
C LEU A 147 -4.22 -7.83 -9.63
N TRP A 148 -4.22 -8.29 -10.90
CA TRP A 148 -3.04 -8.27 -11.77
C TRP A 148 -2.33 -6.92 -11.86
N LYS A 149 -3.08 -5.80 -11.81
CA LYS A 149 -2.51 -4.44 -11.83
C LYS A 149 -1.70 -4.07 -10.60
N LEU A 150 -1.96 -4.71 -9.47
CA LEU A 150 -1.25 -4.52 -8.20
C LEU A 150 -0.29 -5.66 -7.90
N ARG A 151 -0.35 -6.77 -8.66
CA ARG A 151 0.42 -7.99 -8.43
C ARG A 151 1.92 -7.73 -8.23
N PRO A 152 2.62 -6.92 -9.06
CA PRO A 152 4.05 -6.67 -8.84
C PRO A 152 4.36 -6.01 -7.49
N VAL A 153 3.45 -5.16 -7.00
CA VAL A 153 3.62 -4.49 -5.71
C VAL A 153 3.33 -5.46 -4.58
N ILE A 154 2.23 -6.21 -4.68
CA ILE A 154 1.83 -7.19 -3.67
C ILE A 154 2.94 -8.23 -3.49
N ASP A 155 3.41 -8.84 -4.59
CA ASP A 155 4.45 -9.88 -4.52
C ASP A 155 5.73 -9.33 -3.92
N LYS A 156 6.08 -8.07 -4.24
CA LYS A 156 7.28 -7.43 -3.67
C LYS A 156 7.13 -7.18 -2.18
N LEU A 157 5.98 -6.67 -1.74
CA LEU A 157 5.70 -6.44 -0.33
C LEU A 157 5.70 -7.76 0.43
N GLN A 158 4.99 -8.78 -0.04
CA GLN A 158 4.97 -10.11 0.58
C GLN A 158 6.39 -10.68 0.72
N GLN A 159 7.19 -10.63 -0.36
CA GLN A 159 8.58 -11.07 -0.32
C GLN A 159 9.40 -10.32 0.75
N ARG A 160 9.25 -9.00 0.86
CA ARG A 160 10.02 -8.18 1.81
C ARG A 160 9.59 -8.41 3.25
N PHE A 161 8.29 -8.49 3.50
CA PHE A 161 7.75 -8.72 4.84
C PHE A 161 8.10 -10.12 5.35
N LEU A 162 8.02 -11.15 4.50
CA LEU A 162 8.45 -12.50 4.84
C LEU A 162 9.97 -12.61 5.09
N ALA A 163 10.78 -11.84 4.35
CA ALA A 163 12.23 -11.84 4.54
C ALA A 163 12.72 -10.95 5.71
N GLY A 164 11.86 -10.04 6.20
CA GLY A 164 12.23 -9.06 7.22
C GLY A 164 12.11 -9.58 8.66
N TRP A 165 11.34 -10.64 8.88
CA TRP A 165 10.98 -11.14 10.20
C TRP A 165 10.86 -12.65 10.20
N SER A 166 11.34 -13.33 11.24
CA SER A 166 11.17 -14.78 11.36
C SER A 166 9.71 -15.14 11.65
N LEU A 167 9.29 -16.36 11.29
CA LEU A 167 7.92 -16.79 11.53
C LEU A 167 7.66 -16.98 13.05
N PRO A 168 6.56 -16.44 13.58
CA PRO A 168 6.18 -16.64 14.97
C PRO A 168 5.61 -18.03 15.21
N THR A 169 5.80 -18.54 16.43
CA THR A 169 5.16 -19.77 16.92
C THR A 169 3.70 -19.59 17.28
N VAL A 170 3.32 -18.37 17.64
CA VAL A 170 1.95 -17.98 17.96
C VAL A 170 1.57 -16.81 17.06
N PHE A 171 0.59 -17.02 16.21
CA PHE A 171 0.09 -16.00 15.30
C PHE A 171 -1.42 -15.94 15.32
N SER A 172 -1.93 -14.77 14.96
CA SER A 172 -3.33 -14.51 14.70
C SER A 172 -3.57 -14.55 13.19
N PHE A 173 -4.70 -15.10 12.80
CA PHE A 173 -5.20 -15.05 11.43
C PHE A 173 -6.55 -14.34 11.45
N ASP A 174 -6.66 -13.21 10.75
CA ASP A 174 -7.89 -12.43 10.71
C ASP A 174 -8.07 -11.72 9.35
N GLU A 175 -9.26 -11.17 9.18
CA GLU A 175 -9.74 -10.53 7.97
C GLU A 175 -9.69 -9.00 8.10
N GLY A 176 -8.94 -8.37 7.20
CA GLY A 176 -8.93 -6.92 7.00
C GLY A 176 -9.87 -6.48 5.87
N VAL A 177 -10.22 -5.19 5.87
CA VAL A 177 -10.99 -4.57 4.77
C VAL A 177 -10.25 -3.36 4.25
N LEU A 178 -9.92 -3.35 2.95
CA LEU A 178 -9.55 -2.13 2.24
C LEU A 178 -10.82 -1.43 1.76
N PRO A 179 -11.22 -0.30 2.37
CA PRO A 179 -12.50 0.32 2.07
C PRO A 179 -12.56 0.79 0.60
N SER A 180 -13.59 0.37 -0.11
CA SER A 180 -13.81 0.76 -1.50
C SER A 180 -15.31 0.69 -1.81
N THR A 181 -15.92 1.86 -2.03
CA THR A 181 -17.34 1.97 -2.40
C THR A 181 -17.57 1.86 -3.92
N SER A 182 -16.50 1.94 -4.73
CA SER A 182 -16.60 1.91 -6.19
C SER A 182 -17.11 0.56 -6.69
N LYS A 183 -18.23 0.57 -7.42
CA LYS A 183 -18.77 -0.62 -8.11
C LYS A 183 -17.84 -1.17 -9.19
N ARG A 184 -16.88 -0.38 -9.66
CA ARG A 184 -15.88 -0.79 -10.68
C ARG A 184 -14.76 -1.66 -10.10
N ASN A 185 -14.61 -1.70 -8.77
CA ASN A 185 -13.66 -2.58 -8.13
C ASN A 185 -14.24 -4.01 -8.10
N THR A 186 -13.64 -4.92 -8.88
CA THR A 186 -14.08 -6.31 -9.03
C THR A 186 -13.79 -7.20 -7.82
N THR A 187 -12.97 -6.74 -6.87
CA THR A 187 -12.72 -7.43 -5.59
C THR A 187 -13.57 -6.88 -4.44
N ARG A 188 -14.46 -5.92 -4.72
CA ARG A 188 -15.36 -5.35 -3.71
C ARG A 188 -16.35 -6.40 -3.22
N MET A 189 -16.40 -6.57 -1.90
CA MET A 189 -17.35 -7.41 -1.17
C MET A 189 -18.13 -6.56 -0.17
N PHE A 190 -19.32 -7.03 0.20
CA PHE A 190 -20.09 -6.49 1.32
C PHE A 190 -19.81 -7.34 2.56
N MET A 191 -19.44 -6.69 3.67
CA MET A 191 -19.10 -7.32 4.95
C MET A 191 -19.91 -6.59 6.04
N PRO A 192 -21.07 -7.14 6.46
CA PRO A 192 -22.03 -6.41 7.31
C PRO A 192 -21.44 -6.02 8.67
N ASP A 193 -20.57 -6.86 9.23
CA ASP A 193 -20.05 -6.73 10.60
C ASP A 193 -18.83 -5.79 10.70
N LYS A 194 -18.29 -5.32 9.55
CA LYS A 194 -17.13 -4.42 9.54
C LYS A 194 -17.58 -2.96 9.50
N PRO A 195 -16.92 -2.03 10.23
CA PRO A 195 -17.29 -0.60 10.26
C PRO A 195 -17.38 0.03 8.86
N ARG A 196 -16.51 -0.40 7.95
CA ARG A 196 -16.56 -0.08 6.52
C ARG A 196 -17.07 -1.29 5.75
N ARG A 197 -18.40 -1.37 5.60
CA ARG A 197 -19.09 -2.54 5.03
C ARG A 197 -18.79 -2.87 3.58
N TYR A 198 -18.14 -1.98 2.82
CA TYR A 198 -17.81 -2.22 1.41
C TYR A 198 -16.32 -2.03 1.17
N GLY A 199 -15.68 -3.06 0.61
CA GLY A 199 -14.26 -3.01 0.33
C GLY A 199 -13.70 -4.32 -0.21
N SER A 200 -12.41 -4.32 -0.48
CA SER A 200 -11.68 -5.54 -0.82
C SER A 200 -11.30 -6.24 0.47
N LYS A 201 -11.73 -7.50 0.62
CA LYS A 201 -11.40 -8.34 1.76
C LYS A 201 -9.94 -8.80 1.65
N MET A 202 -9.20 -8.73 2.75
CA MET A 202 -7.83 -9.21 2.88
C MET A 202 -7.76 -10.20 4.02
N PHE A 203 -6.91 -11.21 3.90
CA PHE A 203 -6.55 -12.08 5.01
C PHE A 203 -5.13 -11.74 5.42
N MET A 204 -4.85 -11.68 6.71
CA MET A 204 -3.55 -11.32 7.24
C MET A 204 -3.17 -12.30 8.35
N VAL A 205 -1.93 -12.77 8.31
CA VAL A 205 -1.32 -13.47 9.43
C VAL A 205 -0.49 -12.44 10.19
N CYS A 206 -0.68 -12.33 11.50
CA CYS A 206 0.08 -11.39 12.33
C CYS A 206 0.68 -12.10 13.54
N ASP A 207 1.92 -11.77 13.89
CA ASP A 207 2.51 -12.17 15.15
C ASP A 207 1.69 -11.60 16.32
N SER A 208 1.21 -12.49 17.20
CA SER A 208 0.35 -12.12 18.31
C SER A 208 1.06 -11.25 19.35
N LYS A 209 2.40 -11.31 19.44
CA LYS A 209 3.17 -10.53 20.42
C LYS A 209 3.58 -9.15 19.90
N THR A 210 4.03 -9.08 18.65
CA THR A 210 4.62 -7.86 18.09
C THR A 210 3.69 -7.10 17.15
N ALA A 211 2.52 -7.69 16.82
CA ALA A 211 1.61 -7.22 15.78
C ALA A 211 2.25 -7.09 14.39
N TYR A 212 3.40 -7.73 14.16
CA TYR A 212 4.05 -7.75 12.85
C TYR A 212 3.23 -8.58 11.85
N CYS A 213 2.94 -8.00 10.69
CA CYS A 213 2.16 -8.66 9.65
C CYS A 213 3.04 -9.53 8.74
N HIS A 214 2.60 -10.75 8.48
CA HIS A 214 3.09 -11.66 7.45
C HIS A 214 2.02 -11.76 6.34
N PRO A 215 1.97 -10.78 5.41
CA PRO A 215 0.94 -10.67 4.37
C PRO A 215 1.11 -11.65 3.20
#